data_AF-A0A6G2DXA0-F1
#
_entry.id   AF-A0A6G2DXA0-F1
#
_cell.length_a   1.000
_cell.length_b   1.000
_cell.length_c   1.000
_cell.angle_alpha   90.00
_cell.angle_beta   90.00
_cell.angle_gamma   90.00
#
_symmetry.space_group_name_H-M   'P 1'
#
loop_
_entity.id
_entity.type
_entity.pdbx_description
1 polymer ?
#
loop_
_entity_poly.entity_id
_entity_poly.type
_entity_poly.pdbx_seq_one_letter_code
_entity_poly.pdbx_strand_id
1 'polypeptide(L)'
;MDHRILYIEQENAGISAARNTGLNNMSGNYVTFVDSDDWIELDYVETLYKKITEYQADIAVGNYYSFNESEGMFYFHISGDSY
;
A
#
# COMPACT_ATOMS: atom_id res chain seq x y z
N MET A 1 12.44 -15.25 11.35
CA MET A 1 12.42 -14.81 9.94
C MET A 1 11.09 -15.21 9.36
N ASP A 2 10.31 -14.25 8.86
CA ASP A 2 9.05 -14.53 8.17
C ASP A 2 9.36 -14.90 6.71
N HIS A 3 8.93 -16.08 6.26
CA HIS A 3 9.23 -16.58 4.91
C HIS A 3 8.50 -15.82 3.80
N ARG A 4 7.54 -14.95 4.17
CA ARG A 4 6.81 -14.08 3.25
C ARG A 4 7.60 -12.83 2.86
N ILE A 5 8.70 -12.53 3.56
CA ILE A 5 9.51 -11.34 3.34
C ILE A 5 10.73 -11.69 2.48
N LEU A 6 10.86 -11.02 1.34
CA LEU A 6 12.05 -11.03 0.50
C LEU A 6 12.76 -9.68 0.61
N TYR A 7 13.99 -9.68 1.12
CA TYR A 7 14.85 -8.50 1.16
C TYR A 7 15.76 -8.47 -0.08
N ILE A 8 15.78 -7.34 -0.78
CA ILE A 8 16.62 -7.12 -1.97
C ILE A 8 17.49 -5.89 -1.71
N GLU A 9 18.80 -6.07 -1.76
CA GLU A 9 19.77 -4.98 -1.67
C GLU A 9 20.14 -4.51 -3.09
N GLN A 10 20.22 -3.19 -3.28
CA GLN A 10 20.66 -2.58 -4.54
C GLN A 10 21.39 -1.26 -4.25
N GLU A 11 22.21 -0.82 -5.21
CA GLU A 11 22.77 0.54 -5.18
C GLU A 11 21.64 1.59 -5.28
N ASN A 12 21.85 2.75 -4.65
CA ASN A 12 20.87 3.83 -4.66
C ASN A 12 20.65 4.35 -6.08
N ALA A 13 19.42 4.17 -6.58
CA ALA A 13 18.95 4.69 -7.86
C ALA A 13 17.58 5.39 -7.75
N GLY A 14 17.19 5.79 -6.53
CA GLY A 14 15.91 6.43 -6.24
C GLY A 14 14.72 5.48 -6.12
N ILE A 15 13.58 6.02 -5.67
CA ILE A 15 12.37 5.24 -5.32
C ILE A 15 11.74 4.52 -6.52
N SER A 16 11.77 5.12 -7.70
CA SER A 16 11.24 4.49 -8.92
C SER A 16 12.03 3.24 -9.29
N ALA A 17 13.36 3.26 -9.11
CA ALA A 17 14.19 2.09 -9.34
C ALA A 17 13.87 0.99 -8.31
N ALA A 18 13.70 1.33 -7.03
CA ALA A 18 13.32 0.37 -6.00
C ALA A 18 11.96 -0.29 -6.28
N ARG A 19 10.94 0.49 -6.69
CA ARG A 19 9.62 -0.04 -7.08
C ARG A 19 9.73 -0.98 -8.29
N ASN A 20 10.51 -0.61 -9.30
CA ASN A 20 10.74 -1.46 -10.47
C ASN A 20 11.48 -2.75 -10.13
N THR A 21 12.46 -2.70 -9.22
CA THR A 21 13.12 -3.92 -8.71
C THR A 21 12.12 -4.83 -8.02
N GLY A 22 11.22 -4.29 -7.19
CA GLY A 22 10.15 -5.04 -6.56
C GLY A 22 9.21 -5.71 -7.58
N LEU A 23 8.75 -4.94 -8.58
CA LEU A 23 7.89 -5.45 -9.66
C LEU A 23 8.56 -6.57 -10.48
N ASN A 24 9.86 -6.46 -10.76
CA ASN A 24 10.58 -7.49 -11.50
C ASN A 24 10.78 -8.80 -10.71
N ASN A 25 10.63 -8.77 -9.38
CA ASN A 25 10.83 -9.93 -8.51
C ASN A 25 9.53 -10.45 -7.87
N MET A 26 8.38 -9.81 -8.12
CA MET A 26 7.11 -10.27 -7.56
C MET A 26 6.65 -11.58 -8.22
N SER A 27 6.02 -12.45 -7.44
CA SER A 27 5.41 -13.70 -7.92
C SER A 27 3.89 -13.71 -7.80
N GLY A 28 3.30 -12.66 -7.22
CA GLY A 28 1.85 -12.52 -7.06
C GLY A 28 1.15 -12.05 -8.33
N ASN A 29 -0.18 -12.21 -8.36
CA ASN A 29 -1.02 -11.72 -9.46
C ASN A 29 -1.42 -10.23 -9.30
N TYR A 30 -1.22 -9.68 -8.11
CA TYR A 30 -1.58 -8.31 -7.75
C TYR A 30 -0.39 -7.65 -7.05
N VAL A 31 -0.29 -6.33 -7.22
CA VAL A 31 0.70 -5.49 -6.54
C VAL A 31 0.01 -4.37 -5.79
N THR A 32 0.53 -4.04 -4.62
CA THR A 32 0.25 -2.79 -3.93
C THR A 32 1.57 -2.24 -3.37
N PHE A 33 1.63 -0.93 -3.19
CA PHE A 33 2.80 -0.23 -2.66
C PHE A 33 2.47 0.34 -1.28
N VAL A 34 3.39 0.16 -0.33
CA VAL A 34 3.34 0.74 1.01
C VAL A 34 4.65 1.49 1.19
N ASP A 35 4.58 2.80 1.39
CA ASP A 35 5.76 3.62 1.64
C ASP A 35 6.31 3.33 3.07
N SER A 36 7.61 3.47 3.27
CA SER A 36 8.30 2.98 4.48
C SER A 36 8.00 3.80 5.75
N ASP A 37 7.43 4.98 5.57
CA ASP A 37 6.98 5.92 6.60
C ASP A 37 5.47 5.84 6.87
N ASP A 38 4.76 4.93 6.19
CA ASP A 38 3.33 4.68 6.39
C ASP A 38 3.05 3.33 7.05
N TRP A 39 1.82 3.18 7.56
CA TRP A 39 1.26 1.93 8.04
C TRP A 39 -0.05 1.60 7.33
N ILE A 40 -0.44 0.33 7.38
CA ILE A 40 -1.71 -0.16 6.81
C ILE A 40 -2.57 -0.82 7.88
N GLU A 41 -3.88 -0.74 7.71
CA GLU A 41 -4.84 -1.46 8.55
C GLU A 41 -4.71 -2.98 8.38
N LEU A 42 -5.11 -3.73 9.41
CA LEU A 42 -4.99 -5.19 9.43
C LEU A 42 -5.77 -5.87 8.29
N ASP A 43 -6.84 -5.25 7.81
CA ASP A 43 -7.71 -5.74 6.74
C ASP A 43 -7.42 -5.11 5.37
N TYR A 44 -6.41 -4.24 5.26
CA TYR A 44 -6.09 -3.48 4.04
C TYR A 44 -6.02 -4.34 2.77
N VAL A 45 -5.21 -5.41 2.80
CA VAL A 45 -5.04 -6.31 1.65
C VAL A 45 -6.33 -7.11 1.37
N GLU A 46 -7.02 -7.57 2.42
CA GLU A 46 -8.25 -8.35 2.29
C GLU A 46 -9.37 -7.51 1.66
N THR A 47 -9.53 -6.26 2.09
CA THR A 47 -10.54 -5.34 1.60
C THR A 47 -10.31 -4.99 0.13
N LEU A 48 -9.07 -4.67 -0.27
CA LEU A 48 -8.75 -4.42 -1.69
C LEU A 48 -8.97 -5.67 -2.55
N TYR A 49 -8.54 -6.84 -2.06
CA TYR A 49 -8.71 -8.11 -2.78
C TYR A 49 -10.18 -8.50 -2.97
N LYS A 50 -11.03 -8.31 -1.93
CA LYS A 50 -12.47 -8.54 -2.06
C LYS A 50 -13.09 -7.64 -3.12
N LYS A 51 -12.72 -6.35 -3.14
CA LYS A 51 -13.29 -5.39 -4.10
C LYS A 51 -12.84 -5.63 -5.54
N ILE A 52 -11.55 -5.91 -5.76
CA ILE A 52 -11.05 -6.19 -7.11
C ILE A 52 -11.68 -7.46 -7.70
N THR A 53 -11.94 -8.47 -6.87
CA THR A 53 -12.57 -9.74 -7.30
C THR A 53 -14.09 -9.62 -7.46
N GLU A 54 -14.79 -8.96 -6.53
CA GLU A 54 -16.25 -8.73 -6.56
C GLU A 54 -16.68 -8.03 -7.86
N TYR A 55 -15.94 -7.00 -8.25
CA TYR A 55 -16.27 -6.20 -9.43
C TYR A 55 -15.54 -6.63 -10.70
N GLN A 56 -14.72 -7.68 -10.64
CA GLN A 56 -13.84 -8.10 -11.73
C GLN A 56 -13.03 -6.92 -12.30
N ALA A 57 -12.54 -6.06 -11.41
CA ALA A 57 -11.83 -4.83 -11.78
C ALA A 57 -10.35 -5.11 -12.03
N ASP A 58 -9.70 -4.26 -12.82
CA ASP A 58 -8.24 -4.30 -12.99
C ASP A 58 -7.50 -3.63 -11.82
N ILE A 59 -8.17 -2.67 -11.14
CA ILE A 59 -7.57 -1.86 -10.07
C ILE A 59 -8.63 -1.61 -8.98
N ALA A 60 -8.24 -1.75 -7.71
CA ALA A 60 -9.00 -1.28 -6.55
C ALA A 60 -8.21 -0.19 -5.83
N VAL A 61 -8.89 0.87 -5.39
CA VAL A 61 -8.27 2.03 -4.72
C VAL A 61 -8.97 2.25 -3.38
N GLY A 62 -8.18 2.36 -2.32
CA GLY A 62 -8.64 2.73 -0.98
C GLY A 62 -8.45 4.23 -0.70
N ASN A 63 -9.08 4.71 0.36
CA ASN A 63 -8.80 6.03 0.92
C ASN A 63 -7.67 5.90 1.98
N TYR A 64 -7.19 7.03 2.49
CA TYR A 64 -6.15 7.09 3.51
C TYR A 64 -6.51 8.10 4.61
N TYR A 65 -5.89 7.94 5.77
CA TYR A 65 -5.89 8.94 6.84
C TYR A 65 -4.49 9.52 6.96
N SER A 66 -4.38 10.81 7.24
CA SER A 66 -3.08 11.42 7.53
C SER A 66 -2.81 11.34 9.02
N PHE A 67 -1.62 10.91 9.41
CA PHE A 67 -1.16 10.94 10.79
C PHE A 67 -0.08 12.03 10.95
N ASN A 68 -0.26 12.90 11.93
CA ASN A 68 0.78 13.87 12.30
C ASN A 68 1.58 13.31 13.47
N GLU A 69 2.83 12.90 13.19
CA GLU A 69 3.71 12.33 14.21
C GLU A 69 4.04 13.29 15.35
N SER A 70 4.15 14.59 15.07
CA SER A 70 4.51 15.60 16.08
C SER A 70 3.42 15.83 17.11
N GLU A 71 2.16 15.63 16.72
CA GLU A 71 1.00 15.81 17.58
C GLU A 71 0.41 14.48 18.07
N GLY A 72 0.76 13.37 17.42
CA GLY A 72 0.20 12.04 17.70
C GLY A 72 -1.27 11.92 17.31
N MET A 73 -1.72 12.67 16.31
CA MET A 73 -3.14 12.80 15.96
C MET A 73 -3.43 12.44 14.50
N PHE A 74 -4.60 11.82 14.28
CA PHE A 74 -5.15 11.55 12.95
C PHE A 74 -5.96 12.74 12.43
N TYR A 75 -5.75 13.05 11.16
CA TYR A 75 -6.49 14.03 10.40
C TYR A 75 -7.45 13.31 9.44
N PHE A 76 -8.74 13.52 9.67
CA PHE A 76 -9.82 12.98 8.84
C PHE A 76 -10.29 14.06 7.88
N HIS A 77 -10.12 13.83 6.57
CA HIS A 77 -10.69 14.72 5.57
C HIS A 77 -12.16 14.34 5.34
N ILE A 78 -13.07 15.08 5.97
CA ILE A 78 -14.52 14.92 5.77
C ILE A 78 -14.96 15.98 4.74
N SER A 79 -15.11 15.58 3.48
CA SER A 79 -15.80 16.40 2.48
C SER A 79 -17.31 16.18 2.59
N GLY A 80 -18.10 17.25 2.51
CA GLY A 80 -19.53 17.25 2.78
C GLY A 80 -20.40 16.36 1.88
N ASP A 81 -19.81 15.79 0.82
CA ASP A 81 -20.48 14.87 -0.12
C ASP A 81 -20.19 13.39 0.17
N SER A 82 -19.50 13.08 1.27
CA SER A 82 -19.14 11.71 1.66
C SER A 82 -20.19 11.09 2.59
N TYR A 83 -21.43 10.92 2.10
CA TYR A 83 -22.45 10.00 2.65
C TYR A 83 -23.33 9.43 1.55
#